data_AF-B9E4U8-F1
#
_entry.id   AF-B9E4U8-F1
#
_cell.length_a   1.000
_cell.length_b   1.000
_cell.length_c   1.000
_cell.angle_alpha   90.00
_cell.angle_beta   90.00
_cell.angle_gamma   90.00
#
_symmetry.space_group_name_H-M   'P 1'
#
loop_
_entity.id
_entity.type
_entity.pdbx_description
1 polymer ?
#
loop_
_entity_poly.entity_id
_entity_poly.type
_entity_poly.pdbx_seq_one_letter_code
_entity_poly.pdbx_strand_id
1 'polypeptide(L)'
;MTRIVKPPRKKRQELVNMINFNGSARDYITEILSKFGLIPQFVVPFATIEQISRMSEAAATISICGTLGGYLGNGLEQQYGVPYVKSIQPYGIAGVTG
;
A
#
# COMPACT_ATOMS: atom_id res chain seq x y z
N MET A 1 -5.05 -10.38 -11.41
CA MET A 1 -5.46 -9.65 -10.18
C MET A 1 -6.96 -9.76 -9.86
N THR A 2 -7.82 -10.01 -10.84
CA THR A 2 -9.29 -10.06 -10.70
C THR A 2 -9.88 -11.26 -9.95
N ARG A 3 -9.09 -12.28 -9.57
CA ARG A 3 -9.63 -13.49 -8.89
C ARG A 3 -9.69 -13.39 -7.37
N ILE A 4 -8.92 -12.50 -6.73
CA ILE A 4 -8.82 -12.42 -5.26
C ILE A 4 -9.31 -11.07 -4.73
N VAL A 5 -8.83 -9.96 -5.30
CA VAL A 5 -9.27 -8.61 -4.91
C VAL A 5 -10.74 -8.44 -5.29
N LYS A 6 -11.57 -8.01 -4.34
CA LYS A 6 -13.01 -7.80 -4.53
C LYS A 6 -13.30 -6.30 -4.61
N PRO A 7 -14.44 -5.86 -5.19
CA PRO A 7 -14.90 -4.49 -5.07
C PRO A 7 -15.00 -4.05 -3.59
N PRO A 8 -14.68 -2.79 -3.26
CA PRO A 8 -14.66 -2.32 -1.89
C PRO A 8 -16.08 -2.30 -1.31
N ARG A 9 -16.25 -2.81 -0.08
CA ARG A 9 -17.54 -2.65 0.62
C ARG A 9 -17.68 -1.24 1.19
N LYS A 10 -16.59 -0.73 1.75
CA LYS A 10 -16.46 0.62 2.31
C LYS A 10 -15.01 1.07 2.13
N LYS A 11 -14.80 2.29 1.62
CA LYS A 11 -13.46 2.90 1.57
C LYS A 11 -13.05 3.32 2.99
N ARG A 12 -11.81 3.03 3.35
CA ARG A 12 -11.18 3.40 4.63
C ARG A 12 -10.10 4.43 4.34
N GLN A 13 -10.33 5.68 4.75
CA GLN A 13 -9.43 6.80 4.47
C GLN A 13 -8.12 6.70 5.24
N GLU A 14 -8.17 6.07 6.40
CA GLU A 14 -7.03 5.77 7.25
C GLU A 14 -6.18 4.61 6.70
N LEU A 15 -6.70 3.75 5.82
CA LEU A 15 -6.01 2.54 5.39
C LEU A 15 -5.15 2.76 4.14
N VAL A 16 -3.90 2.33 4.18
CA VAL A 16 -2.97 2.38 3.03
C VAL A 16 -2.37 1.01 2.75
N ASN A 17 -2.44 0.54 1.50
CA ASN A 17 -1.73 -0.67 1.12
C ASN A 17 -0.22 -0.37 1.04
N MET A 18 0.60 -1.13 1.78
CA MET A 18 2.05 -1.00 1.76
C MET A 18 2.68 -2.26 1.18
N ILE A 19 3.11 -2.20 -0.08
CA ILE A 19 3.80 -3.30 -0.75
C ILE A 19 5.25 -3.30 -0.27
N ASN A 20 5.60 -4.28 0.57
CA ASN A 20 6.93 -4.40 1.16
C ASN A 20 7.43 -5.84 1.22
N PHE A 21 8.50 -6.12 0.47
CA PHE A 21 9.12 -7.45 0.36
C PHE A 21 10.15 -7.74 1.46
N ASN A 22 10.46 -6.77 2.35
CA ASN A 22 11.37 -6.93 3.47
C ASN A 22 10.73 -6.45 4.79
N GLY A 23 10.66 -7.33 5.79
CA GLY A 23 10.06 -7.02 7.09
C GLY A 23 10.85 -6.04 7.96
N SER A 24 12.15 -5.82 7.71
CA SER A 24 13.02 -5.08 8.64
C SER A 24 12.64 -3.61 8.84
N ALA A 25 11.96 -2.98 7.88
CA ALA A 25 11.54 -1.58 7.96
C ALA A 25 10.08 -1.39 8.43
N ARG A 26 9.37 -2.47 8.81
CA ARG A 26 7.93 -2.43 9.08
C ARG A 26 7.55 -1.47 10.20
N ASP A 27 8.30 -1.49 11.30
CA ASP A 27 8.01 -0.66 12.47
C ASP A 27 8.21 0.82 12.16
N TYR A 28 9.30 1.16 11.46
CA TYR A 28 9.59 2.52 11.02
C TYR A 28 8.53 3.07 10.05
N ILE A 29 8.10 2.26 9.08
CA ILE A 29 7.02 2.63 8.14
C ILE A 29 5.72 2.88 8.92
N THR A 30 5.40 2.02 9.88
CA THR A 30 4.20 2.15 10.72
C THR A 30 4.25 3.43 11.54
N GLU A 31 5.40 3.73 12.16
CA GLU A 31 5.60 4.96 12.92
C GLU A 31 5.40 6.21 12.03
N ILE A 32 6.03 6.26 10.85
CA ILE A 32 5.88 7.40 9.94
C ILE A 32 4.42 7.59 9.54
N LEU A 33 3.76 6.53 9.06
CA LEU A 33 2.37 6.63 8.59
C LEU A 33 1.41 6.99 9.72
N SER A 34 1.68 6.52 10.95
CA SER A 34 0.87 6.85 12.12
C SER A 34 0.89 8.34 12.46
N LYS A 35 1.99 9.06 12.17
CA LYS A 35 2.09 10.52 12.33
C LYS A 35 1.13 11.28 11.40
N PHE A 36 0.68 10.64 10.32
CA PHE A 36 -0.34 11.16 9.40
C PHE A 36 -1.73 10.58 9.67
N GLY A 37 -1.92 9.79 10.74
CA GLY A 37 -3.18 9.10 11.03
C GLY A 37 -3.46 7.92 10.08
N LEU A 38 -2.44 7.44 9.37
CA LEU A 38 -2.56 6.35 8.40
C LEU A 38 -2.15 5.00 9.02
N ILE A 39 -2.87 3.95 8.63
CA ILE A 39 -2.69 2.58 9.07
C ILE A 39 -2.19 1.76 7.88
N PRO A 40 -0.91 1.32 7.88
CA PRO A 40 -0.40 0.47 6.81
C PRO A 40 -0.98 -0.94 6.90
N GLN A 41 -1.60 -1.37 5.81
CA GLN A 41 -1.83 -2.76 5.50
C GLN A 41 -0.64 -3.29 4.71
N PHE A 42 0.28 -3.97 5.38
CA PHE A 42 1.42 -4.61 4.72
C PHE A 42 0.94 -5.76 3.83
N VAL A 43 1.22 -5.66 2.55
CA VAL A 43 0.78 -6.61 1.52
C VAL A 43 1.98 -7.23 0.83
N VAL A 44 1.91 -8.55 0.64
CA VAL A 44 2.93 -9.43 0.01
C VAL A 44 4.29 -9.42 0.73
N PRO A 45 4.91 -10.58 1.02
CA PRO A 45 4.32 -11.91 1.09
C PRO A 45 3.45 -12.12 2.36
N PHE A 46 3.44 -11.16 3.29
CA PHE A 46 2.92 -11.33 4.64
C PHE A 46 1.38 -11.22 4.78
N ALA A 47 0.65 -11.14 3.68
CA ALA A 47 -0.81 -10.94 3.71
C ALA A 47 -1.57 -12.25 3.53
N THR A 48 -2.62 -12.42 4.33
CA THR A 48 -3.63 -13.46 4.13
C THR A 48 -4.45 -13.21 2.87
N ILE A 49 -5.11 -14.26 2.34
CA ILE A 49 -6.03 -14.12 1.20
C ILE A 49 -7.15 -13.12 1.52
N GLU A 50 -7.62 -13.08 2.78
CA GLU A 50 -8.64 -12.13 3.20
C GLU A 50 -8.16 -10.68 3.08
N GLN A 51 -6.96 -10.37 3.59
CA GLN A 51 -6.36 -9.03 3.47
C GLN A 51 -6.17 -8.63 2.00
N ILE A 52 -5.69 -9.55 1.16
CA ILE A 52 -5.56 -9.32 -0.29
C ILE A 52 -6.93 -9.02 -0.91
N SER A 53 -7.98 -9.75 -0.51
CA SER A 53 -9.33 -9.56 -1.05
C SER A 53 -9.92 -8.18 -0.76
N ARG A 54 -9.41 -7.48 0.27
CA ARG A 54 -9.87 -6.17 0.75
C ARG A 54 -8.96 -5.01 0.36
N MET A 55 -7.93 -5.24 -0.43
CA MET A 55 -6.99 -4.18 -0.83
C MET A 55 -7.64 -3.00 -1.58
N SER A 56 -8.79 -3.22 -2.22
CA SER A 56 -9.56 -2.17 -2.90
C SER A 56 -10.18 -1.15 -1.94
N GLU A 57 -10.27 -1.46 -0.64
CA GLU A 57 -10.86 -0.59 0.39
C GLU A 57 -9.89 0.51 0.86
N ALA A 58 -8.59 0.38 0.57
CA ALA A 58 -7.58 1.36 0.94
C ALA A 58 -7.76 2.70 0.23
N ALA A 59 -7.29 3.76 0.88
CA ALA A 59 -7.24 5.12 0.34
C ALA A 59 -6.18 5.27 -0.75
N ALA A 60 -5.05 4.57 -0.61
CA ALA A 60 -3.94 4.60 -1.55
C ALA A 60 -3.11 3.31 -1.47
N THR A 61 -2.24 3.11 -2.47
CA THR A 61 -1.22 2.06 -2.47
C THR A 61 0.17 2.70 -2.57
N ILE A 62 1.07 2.28 -1.70
CA ILE A 62 2.48 2.69 -1.66
C ILE A 62 3.33 1.43 -1.87
N SER A 63 4.46 1.56 -2.56
CA SER A 63 5.43 0.47 -2.72
C SER A 63 6.84 0.93 -2.39
N ILE A 64 7.59 0.08 -1.70
CA ILE A 64 9.03 0.29 -1.51
C ILE A 64 9.84 0.01 -2.77
N CYS A 65 9.25 -0.62 -3.80
CA CYS A 65 9.90 -0.97 -5.06
C CYS A 65 8.93 -0.69 -6.22
N GLY A 66 9.23 0.32 -7.02
CA GLY A 66 8.39 0.70 -8.17
C GLY A 66 8.19 -0.46 -9.17
N THR A 67 9.26 -1.22 -9.44
CA THR A 67 9.25 -2.33 -10.41
C THR A 67 8.40 -3.51 -9.95
N LEU A 68 8.53 -3.93 -8.68
CA LEU A 68 7.81 -5.09 -8.14
C LEU A 68 6.38 -4.73 -7.70
N GLY A 69 6.18 -3.54 -7.14
CA GLY A 69 4.86 -3.10 -6.69
C GLY A 69 3.99 -2.49 -7.78
N GLY A 70 4.57 -2.09 -8.92
CA GLY A 70 3.86 -1.43 -10.01
C GLY A 70 2.72 -2.25 -10.60
N TYR A 71 2.88 -3.56 -10.77
CA TYR A 71 1.80 -4.42 -11.27
C TYR A 71 0.56 -4.40 -10.36
N LEU A 72 0.78 -4.54 -9.04
CA LEU A 72 -0.30 -4.56 -8.06
C LEU A 72 -0.89 -3.17 -7.84
N GLY A 73 -0.05 -2.14 -7.71
CA GLY A 73 -0.50 -0.75 -7.58
C GLY A 73 -1.31 -0.27 -8.78
N ASN A 74 -0.79 -0.44 -10.00
CA ASN A 74 -1.48 -0.02 -11.21
C ASN A 74 -2.80 -0.79 -11.42
N GLY A 75 -2.84 -2.09 -11.08
CA GLY A 75 -4.07 -2.87 -11.17
C GLY A 75 -5.17 -2.37 -10.21
N LEU A 76 -4.80 -1.96 -9.00
CA LEU A 76 -5.75 -1.39 -8.03
C LEU A 76 -6.22 0.00 -8.44
N GLU A 77 -5.33 0.81 -9.02
CA GLU A 77 -5.64 2.12 -9.58
C GLU A 77 -6.64 2.00 -10.72
N GLN A 78 -6.34 1.17 -11.74
CA GLN A 78 -7.16 1.02 -12.93
C GLN A 78 -8.52 0.36 -12.65
N GLN A 79 -8.60 -0.63 -11.75
CA GLN A 79 -9.84 -1.39 -11.54
C GLN A 79 -10.69 -0.89 -10.37
N TYR A 80 -10.09 -0.27 -9.36
CA TYR A 80 -10.78 0.08 -8.10
C TYR A 80 -10.57 1.53 -7.66
N GLY A 81 -9.89 2.34 -8.48
CA GLY A 81 -9.63 3.74 -8.22
C GLY A 81 -8.81 3.98 -6.96
N VAL A 82 -7.97 3.01 -6.55
CA VAL A 82 -7.04 3.19 -5.43
C VAL A 82 -5.76 3.80 -6.00
N PRO A 83 -5.45 5.09 -5.75
CA PRO A 83 -4.29 5.76 -6.32
C PRO A 83 -2.99 5.05 -5.96
N TYR A 84 -2.10 4.89 -6.92
CA TYR A 84 -0.77 4.36 -6.69
C TYR A 84 0.25 5.49 -6.56
N VAL A 85 0.86 5.61 -5.37
CA VAL A 85 1.90 6.61 -5.11
C VAL A 85 3.17 6.19 -5.84
N LYS A 86 3.44 6.89 -6.94
CA LYS A 86 4.62 6.69 -7.81
C LYS A 86 5.82 7.54 -7.38
N SER A 87 5.65 8.37 -6.34
CA SER A 87 6.65 9.29 -5.82
C SER A 87 7.87 8.56 -5.24
N ILE A 88 8.98 9.29 -5.18
CA ILE A 88 10.32 8.89 -4.77
C ILE A 88 10.23 7.95 -3.57
N GLN A 89 10.67 6.70 -3.77
CA GLN A 89 10.84 5.76 -2.67
C GLN A 89 11.60 6.50 -1.56
N PRO A 90 11.15 6.49 -0.29
CA PRO A 90 11.68 7.36 0.76
C PRO A 90 13.09 6.93 1.18
N TYR A 91 14.05 7.17 0.30
CA TYR A 91 15.47 6.98 0.50
C TYR A 91 16.06 8.34 0.84
N GLY A 92 16.59 8.44 2.06
CA GLY A 92 17.15 9.69 2.59
C GLY A 92 16.10 10.68 3.10
N ILE A 93 16.58 11.74 3.75
CA ILE A 93 15.75 12.79 4.39
C ILE A 93 14.82 13.45 3.37
N ALA A 94 15.33 13.74 2.16
CA ALA A 94 14.58 14.43 1.12
C ALA A 94 13.30 13.69 0.67
N GLY A 95 13.27 12.35 0.76
CA GLY A 95 12.10 11.55 0.41
C GLY A 95 11.07 11.39 1.54
N VAL A 96 11.40 11.80 2.77
CA VAL A 96 10.56 11.61 3.98
C VAL A 96 9.91 12.92 4.45
N THR A 97 10.51 14.08 4.15
CA THR A 97 10.01 15.41 4.57
C THR A 97 9.38 16.25 3.45
N GLY A 98 9.07 15.65 2.31
CA GLY A 98 8.46 16.32 1.15
C GLY A 98 6.95 16.41 1.25
#